data_AF-A0A351MRL3-F1
#
_entry.id   AF-A0A351MRL3-F1
#
_cell.length_a   1.000
_cell.length_b   1.000
_cell.length_c   1.000
_cell.angle_alpha   90.00
_cell.angle_beta   90.00
_cell.angle_gamma   90.00
#
_symmetry.space_group_name_H-M   'P 1'
#
loop_
_entity.id
_entity.type
_entity.pdbx_description
1 polymer ?
#
loop_
_entity_poly.entity_id
_entity_poly.type
_entity_poly.pdbx_seq_one_letter_code
_entity_poly.pdbx_strand_id
1 'polypeptide(L)'
;MRVWETIRNWFKPATLSLGAKGEALAAEYFQKRGATLLARNWRSGRDELDLVVLEGAVVVFVEVKTRTAEQAGAGWFAVDQRKRRALRRVVRAWIQRVGGVPHIRFDVIEVLVCHGVKPRIVHHLGTPLFWRRRH
;
A
#
# COMPACT_ATOMS: atom_id res chain seq x y z
N MET A 1 -7.36 4.90 23.91
CA MET A 1 -8.40 5.06 22.87
C MET A 1 -8.20 6.39 22.08
N ARG A 2 -7.00 6.65 21.51
CA ARG A 2 -6.64 7.92 20.80
C ARG A 2 -6.03 7.73 19.39
N VAL A 3 -5.81 6.48 18.97
CA VAL A 3 -5.15 6.16 17.70
C VAL A 3 -6.06 6.49 16.50
N TRP A 4 -7.35 6.20 16.61
CA TRP A 4 -8.34 6.37 15.53
C TRP A 4 -8.58 7.81 15.10
N GLU A 5 -8.55 8.77 16.04
CA GLU A 5 -8.65 10.20 15.73
C GLU A 5 -7.41 10.73 15.01
N THR A 6 -6.23 10.18 15.32
CA THR A 6 -4.96 10.57 14.68
C THR A 6 -4.87 10.08 13.23
N ILE A 7 -5.41 8.88 12.96
CA ILE A 7 -5.44 8.24 11.64
C ILE A 7 -6.32 9.04 10.66
N ARG A 8 -7.43 9.61 11.14
CA ARG A 8 -8.41 10.33 10.30
C ARG A 8 -7.85 11.55 9.56
N ASN A 9 -6.73 12.11 10.03
CA ASN A 9 -6.11 13.30 9.44
C ASN A 9 -5.03 12.99 8.40
N TRP A 10 -4.87 11.73 7.98
CA TRP A 10 -3.80 11.29 7.06
C TRP A 10 -4.21 11.15 5.60
N PHE A 11 -5.43 11.54 5.26
CA PHE A 11 -5.92 11.55 3.89
C PHE A 11 -5.38 12.76 3.14
N LYS A 12 -4.66 12.52 2.04
CA LYS A 12 -4.37 13.54 1.02
C LYS A 12 -5.32 13.39 -0.18
N PRO A 13 -5.77 14.50 -0.79
CA PRO A 13 -6.54 14.45 -2.02
C PRO A 13 -5.70 13.86 -3.16
N ALA A 14 -6.34 13.04 -3.99
CA ALA A 14 -5.72 12.40 -5.15
C ALA A 14 -5.49 13.42 -6.28
N THR A 15 -4.27 13.53 -6.79
CA THR A 15 -3.99 14.23 -8.05
C THR A 15 -4.63 13.46 -9.22
N LEU A 16 -5.03 14.10 -10.32
CA LEU A 16 -5.59 13.44 -11.51
C LEU A 16 -4.52 12.69 -12.35
N SER A 17 -3.75 11.79 -11.74
CA SER A 17 -2.73 10.97 -12.41
C SER A 17 -3.17 9.51 -12.51
N LEU A 18 -2.58 8.77 -13.46
CA LEU A 18 -2.79 7.32 -13.60
C LEU A 18 -2.46 6.58 -12.28
N GLY A 19 -1.37 6.97 -11.61
CA GLY A 19 -0.99 6.39 -10.31
C GLY A 19 -2.05 6.61 -9.23
N ALA A 20 -2.59 7.82 -9.14
CA ALA A 20 -3.64 8.13 -8.17
C ALA A 20 -4.96 7.40 -8.47
N LYS A 21 -5.27 7.13 -9.75
CA LYS A 21 -6.39 6.27 -10.13
C LYS A 21 -6.16 4.83 -9.65
N GLY A 22 -4.96 4.29 -9.82
CA GLY A 22 -4.65 2.94 -9.34
C GLY A 22 -4.67 2.83 -7.82
N GLU A 23 -4.14 3.80 -7.09
CA GLU A 23 -4.27 3.86 -5.63
C GLU A 23 -5.74 3.88 -5.16
N ALA A 24 -6.60 4.63 -5.86
CA ALA A 24 -8.03 4.67 -5.55
C ALA A 24 -8.69 3.30 -5.78
N LEU A 25 -8.38 2.64 -6.89
CA LEU A 25 -8.88 1.30 -7.20
C LEU A 25 -8.35 0.24 -6.21
N ALA A 26 -7.10 0.36 -5.78
CA ALA A 26 -6.51 -0.52 -4.77
C ALA A 26 -7.17 -0.31 -3.39
N ALA A 27 -7.43 0.93 -2.98
CA ALA A 27 -8.16 1.24 -1.77
C ALA A 27 -9.58 0.64 -1.80
N GLU A 28 -10.30 0.86 -2.91
CA GLU A 28 -11.64 0.30 -3.12
C GLU A 28 -11.64 -1.23 -3.08
N TYR A 29 -10.62 -1.87 -3.66
CA TYR A 29 -10.45 -3.33 -3.62
C TYR A 29 -10.36 -3.87 -2.18
N PHE A 30 -9.59 -3.21 -1.32
CA PHE A 30 -9.49 -3.59 0.09
C PHE A 30 -10.79 -3.29 0.86
N GLN A 31 -11.39 -2.12 0.65
CA GLN A 31 -12.64 -1.74 1.31
C GLN A 31 -13.80 -2.69 0.99
N LYS A 32 -13.93 -3.11 -0.28
CA LYS A 32 -14.94 -4.11 -0.71
C LYS A 32 -14.76 -5.48 -0.05
N ARG A 33 -13.58 -5.77 0.49
CA ARG A 33 -13.26 -6.99 1.23
C ARG A 33 -13.36 -6.81 2.75
N GLY A 34 -13.91 -5.69 3.21
CA GLY A 34 -14.12 -5.39 4.63
C GLY A 34 -12.91 -4.79 5.34
N ALA A 35 -11.83 -4.45 4.62
CA ALA A 35 -10.69 -3.79 5.24
C ALA A 35 -10.97 -2.28 5.45
N THR A 36 -10.41 -1.72 6.52
CA THR A 36 -10.50 -0.28 6.80
C THR A 36 -9.28 0.45 6.25
N LEU A 37 -9.49 1.50 5.46
CA LEU A 37 -8.39 2.36 5.00
C LEU A 37 -7.92 3.25 6.16
N LEU A 38 -6.66 3.07 6.57
CA LEU A 38 -6.03 3.86 7.64
C LEU A 38 -5.27 5.07 7.08
N ALA A 39 -4.58 4.91 5.96
CA ALA A 39 -3.85 6.01 5.36
C ALA A 39 -3.70 5.83 3.85
N ARG A 40 -3.54 6.94 3.15
CA ARG A 40 -3.20 6.99 1.73
C ARG A 40 -2.15 8.08 1.49
N ASN A 41 -1.13 7.78 0.69
CA ASN A 41 -0.03 8.69 0.36
C ASN A 41 0.63 9.30 1.61
N TRP A 42 0.84 8.44 2.61
CA TRP A 42 1.43 8.84 3.89
C TRP A 42 2.94 8.99 3.72
N ARG A 43 3.50 10.10 4.22
CA ARG A 43 4.91 10.46 4.00
C ARG A 43 5.64 10.68 5.31
N SER A 44 6.89 10.26 5.35
CA SER A 44 7.86 10.61 6.38
C SER A 44 9.16 11.03 5.71
N GLY A 45 9.43 12.33 5.70
CA GLY A 45 10.52 12.91 4.92
C GLY A 45 10.32 12.65 3.41
N ARG A 46 11.30 12.00 2.77
CA ARG A 46 11.28 11.69 1.33
C ARG A 46 10.63 10.35 0.97
N ASP A 47 10.33 9.51 1.96
CA ASP A 47 9.80 8.17 1.74
C ASP A 47 8.26 8.18 1.92
N GLU A 48 7.55 7.36 1.14
CA GLU A 48 6.08 7.29 1.18
C GLU A 48 5.52 5.87 1.25
N LEU A 49 4.31 5.77 1.79
CA LEU A 49 3.42 4.63 1.78
C LEU A 49 2.19 4.96 0.93
N ASP A 50 1.94 4.15 -0.10
CA ASP A 50 0.79 4.38 -0.99
C ASP A 50 -0.51 4.16 -0.23
N LEU A 51 -0.67 2.99 0.42
CA LEU A 51 -1.81 2.72 1.30
C LEU A 51 -1.39 2.00 2.59
N VAL A 52 -2.16 2.26 3.65
CA VAL A 52 -2.16 1.46 4.88
C VAL A 52 -3.60 1.07 5.16
N VAL A 53 -3.86 -0.23 5.30
CA VAL A 53 -5.20 -0.76 5.57
C VAL A 53 -5.18 -1.70 6.77
N LEU A 54 -6.32 -1.86 7.43
CA LEU A 54 -6.54 -2.84 8.48
C LEU A 54 -7.46 -3.94 7.95
N GLU A 55 -6.95 -5.17 7.86
CA GLU A 55 -7.72 -6.37 7.52
C GLU A 55 -7.79 -7.27 8.76
N GLY A 56 -8.95 -7.30 9.41
CA GLY A 56 -9.10 -7.94 10.72
C GLY A 56 -8.19 -7.28 11.76
N ALA A 57 -7.20 -8.03 12.27
CA ALA A 57 -6.21 -7.55 13.24
C ALA A 57 -4.83 -7.23 12.60
N VAL A 58 -4.71 -7.31 11.27
CA VAL A 58 -3.44 -7.15 10.56
C VAL A 58 -3.39 -5.78 9.88
N VAL A 59 -2.36 -5.00 10.20
CA VAL A 59 -2.06 -3.77 9.46
C VAL A 59 -1.27 -4.13 8.20
N VAL A 60 -1.85 -3.84 7.05
CA VAL A 60 -1.28 -4.14 5.75
C VAL A 60 -0.75 -2.85 5.13
N PHE A 61 0.55 -2.82 4.88
CA PHE A 61 1.20 -1.78 4.10
C PHE A 61 1.18 -2.21 2.63
N VAL A 62 0.61 -1.39 1.76
CA VAL A 62 0.40 -1.77 0.36
C VAL A 62 1.17 -0.81 -0.54
N GLU A 63 2.01 -1.38 -1.40
CA GLU A 63 2.57 -0.67 -2.55
C GLU A 63 1.65 -0.89 -3.77
N VAL A 64 1.30 0.18 -4.47
CA VAL A 64 0.42 0.15 -5.63
C VAL A 64 1.21 0.43 -6.90
N LYS A 65 1.20 -0.53 -7.81
CA LYS A 65 1.82 -0.41 -9.13
C LYS A 65 0.74 -0.30 -10.20
N THR A 66 0.60 0.89 -10.79
CA THR A 66 -0.36 1.11 -11.88
C THR A 66 0.34 1.06 -13.22
N ARG A 67 -0.25 0.37 -14.20
CA ARG A 67 0.30 0.24 -15.56
C ARG A 67 -0.78 0.22 -16.64
N THR A 68 -0.40 0.60 -17.85
CA THR A 68 -1.21 0.38 -19.06
C THR A 68 -0.94 -1.00 -19.66
N ALA A 69 -1.79 -1.41 -20.61
CA ALA A 69 -1.62 -2.68 -21.33
C ALA A 69 -0.26 -2.81 -22.04
N GLU A 70 0.30 -1.71 -22.57
CA GLU A 70 1.59 -1.74 -23.27
C GLU A 70 2.79 -1.95 -22.33
N GLN A 71 2.60 -1.76 -21.03
CA GLN A 71 3.64 -1.85 -20.00
C GLN A 71 3.66 -3.20 -19.28
N ALA A 72 2.95 -4.21 -19.80
CA ALA A 72 2.83 -5.50 -19.16
C ALA A 72 4.05 -6.42 -19.43
N GLY A 73 4.77 -6.80 -18.37
CA GLY A 73 5.87 -7.78 -18.40
C GLY A 73 6.00 -8.57 -17.09
N ALA A 74 6.66 -9.73 -17.15
CA ALA A 74 6.89 -10.60 -15.98
C ALA A 74 7.96 -10.01 -15.04
N GLY A 75 7.75 -10.12 -13.72
CA GLY A 75 8.73 -9.70 -12.69
C GLY A 75 8.73 -8.21 -12.33
N TRP A 76 7.95 -7.37 -13.01
CA TRP A 76 7.88 -5.91 -12.77
C TRP A 76 7.33 -5.51 -11.38
N PHE A 77 6.58 -6.41 -10.74
CA PHE A 77 6.08 -6.21 -9.38
C PHE A 77 7.16 -6.31 -8.30
N ALA A 78 8.35 -6.81 -8.65
CA ALA A 78 9.44 -6.94 -7.69
C ALA A 78 9.83 -5.55 -7.16
N VAL A 79 9.71 -5.39 -5.85
CA VAL A 79 10.24 -4.22 -5.15
C VAL A 79 11.76 -4.39 -5.07
N ASP A 80 12.52 -3.52 -5.73
CA ASP A 80 13.98 -3.56 -5.73
C ASP A 80 14.57 -3.29 -4.32
N GLN A 81 15.88 -3.51 -4.14
CA GLN A 81 16.51 -3.32 -2.84
C GLN A 81 16.46 -1.86 -2.33
N ARG A 82 16.57 -0.87 -3.20
CA ARG A 82 16.56 0.55 -2.84
C ARG A 82 15.17 0.94 -2.32
N LYS A 83 14.11 0.57 -3.04
CA LYS A 83 12.72 0.79 -2.66
C LYS A 83 12.37 -0.01 -1.40
N ARG A 84 12.85 -1.25 -1.23
CA ARG A 84 12.70 -1.99 0.05
C ARG A 84 13.30 -1.24 1.23
N ARG A 85 14.50 -0.67 1.09
CA ARG A 85 15.12 0.13 2.16
C ARG A 85 14.28 1.37 2.50
N ALA A 86 13.75 2.06 1.50
CA ALA A 86 12.85 3.20 1.70
C ALA A 86 11.55 2.79 2.41
N LEU A 87 10.90 1.73 1.93
CA LEU A 87 9.67 1.18 2.51
C LEU A 87 9.87 0.77 3.97
N ARG A 88 10.98 0.10 4.31
CA ARG A 88 11.29 -0.23 5.71
C ARG A 88 11.38 1.00 6.62
N ARG A 89 11.95 2.11 6.13
CA ARG A 89 12.05 3.34 6.93
C ARG A 89 10.68 3.97 7.15
N VAL A 90 9.89 4.14 6.09
CA VAL A 90 8.57 4.77 6.20
C VAL A 90 7.56 3.91 6.97
N VAL A 91 7.61 2.58 6.82
CA VAL A 91 6.80 1.66 7.65
C VAL A 91 7.16 1.80 9.13
N ARG A 92 8.45 1.82 9.47
CA ARG A 92 8.89 2.02 10.88
C ARG A 92 8.42 3.36 11.43
N ALA A 93 8.55 4.43 10.65
CA ALA A 93 8.08 5.75 11.04
C ALA A 93 6.57 5.77 11.28
N TRP A 94 5.79 5.11 10.42
CA TRP A 94 4.35 4.97 10.60
C TRP A 94 4.00 4.20 11.88
N ILE A 95 4.64 3.05 12.12
CA ILE A 95 4.43 2.22 13.32
C ILE A 95 4.75 3.01 14.60
N GLN A 96 5.86 3.75 14.60
CA GLN A 96 6.23 4.62 15.72
C GLN A 96 5.19 5.71 15.96
N ARG A 97 4.68 6.33 14.86
CA ARG A 97 3.66 7.39 14.92
C ARG A 97 2.35 6.94 15.54
N VAL A 98 1.91 5.70 15.32
CA VAL A 98 0.68 5.13 15.89
C VAL A 98 0.87 4.48 17.27
N GLY A 99 2.11 4.37 17.76
CA GLY A 99 2.41 3.76 19.05
C GLY A 99 2.53 2.23 19.02
N GLY A 100 2.83 1.64 17.85
CA GLY A 100 2.99 0.19 17.69
C GLY A 100 1.76 -0.52 17.14
N VAL A 101 1.97 -1.69 16.53
CA VAL A 101 0.92 -2.57 16.00
C VAL A 101 1.33 -4.04 16.18
N PRO A 102 0.39 -4.95 16.47
CA PRO A 102 0.72 -6.34 16.83
C PRO A 102 1.08 -7.20 15.61
N HIS A 103 0.43 -6.98 14.47
CA HIS A 103 0.61 -7.77 13.27
C HIS A 103 0.73 -6.87 12.04
N ILE A 104 1.73 -7.14 11.21
CA ILE A 104 1.96 -6.41 9.97
C ILE A 104 2.08 -7.36 8.79
N ARG A 105 1.61 -6.92 7.63
CA ARG A 105 1.83 -7.56 6.34
C ARG A 105 2.24 -6.50 5.32
N PHE A 106 3.00 -6.90 4.33
CA PHE A 106 3.30 -6.05 3.18
C PHE A 106 2.77 -6.72 1.91
N ASP A 107 1.93 -6.03 1.18
CA ASP A 107 1.32 -6.51 -0.04
C ASP A 107 1.68 -5.59 -1.21
N VAL A 108 1.61 -6.13 -2.43
CA VAL A 108 1.69 -5.34 -3.66
C VAL A 108 0.37 -5.51 -4.41
N ILE A 109 -0.25 -4.40 -4.78
CA ILE A 109 -1.39 -4.38 -5.70
C ILE A 109 -0.90 -3.88 -7.05
N GLU A 110 -1.06 -4.70 -8.08
CA GLU A 110 -0.95 -4.25 -9.45
C GLU A 110 -2.32 -3.88 -9.99
N VAL A 111 -2.43 -2.69 -10.59
CA VAL A 111 -3.62 -2.23 -11.29
C VAL A 111 -3.28 -2.09 -12.78
N LEU A 112 -3.84 -2.98 -13.59
CA LEU A 112 -3.78 -2.87 -15.05
C LEU A 112 -4.98 -2.07 -15.55
N VAL A 113 -4.69 -0.92 -16.13
CA VAL A 113 -5.69 -0.03 -16.73
C VAL A 113 -5.62 -0.18 -18.24
N CYS A 114 -6.73 -0.64 -18.84
CA CYS A 114 -6.90 -0.70 -20.29
C CYS A 114 -8.03 0.26 -20.67
N HIS A 115 -7.91 0.95 -21.81
CA HIS A 115 -8.96 1.85 -22.27
C HIS A 115 -10.23 1.06 -22.64
N GLY A 116 -11.40 1.53 -22.20
CA GLY A 116 -12.69 0.88 -22.49
C GLY A 116 -12.94 -0.46 -21.79
N VAL A 117 -12.02 -0.93 -20.94
CA VAL A 117 -12.14 -2.22 -20.25
C VAL A 117 -12.05 -2.01 -18.73
N LYS A 118 -12.78 -2.82 -17.97
CA LYS A 118 -12.71 -2.82 -16.51
C LYS A 118 -11.26 -3.05 -16.05
N PRO A 119 -10.70 -2.22 -15.16
CA PRO A 119 -9.35 -2.43 -14.65
C PRO A 119 -9.19 -3.81 -14.00
N ARG A 120 -8.06 -4.45 -14.24
CA ARG A 120 -7.71 -5.74 -13.62
C ARG A 120 -6.80 -5.48 -12.43
N ILE A 121 -7.13 -6.10 -11.31
CA ILE A 121 -6.34 -6.03 -10.08
C ILE A 121 -5.66 -7.39 -9.88
N VAL A 122 -4.35 -7.37 -9.63
CA VAL A 122 -3.57 -8.53 -9.19
C VAL A 122 -3.03 -8.22 -7.81
N HIS A 123 -3.29 -9.11 -6.85
CA HIS A 123 -2.89 -8.94 -5.47
C HIS A 123 -1.80 -9.94 -5.10
N HIS A 124 -0.61 -9.41 -4.79
CA HIS A 124 0.54 -10.18 -4.32
C HIS A 124 0.60 -10.12 -2.79
N LEU A 125 -0.08 -11.08 -2.17
CA LEU A 125 -0.18 -11.23 -0.72
C LEU A 125 1.18 -11.59 -0.09
N GLY A 126 1.53 -10.93 1.02
CA GLY A 126 2.68 -11.29 1.83
C GLY A 126 4.02 -11.12 1.12
N THR A 127 4.12 -10.10 0.27
CA THR A 127 5.35 -9.78 -0.46
C THR A 127 6.49 -9.53 0.55
N PRO A 128 7.63 -10.22 0.43
CA PRO A 128 8.64 -10.11 1.47
C PRO A 128 9.35 -8.75 1.52
N LEU A 129 8.91 -7.91 2.45
CA LEU A 129 9.57 -6.66 2.78
C LEU A 129 10.54 -6.80 3.95
N PHE A 130 10.18 -7.63 4.94
CA PHE A 130 10.94 -7.91 6.15
C PHE A 130 11.30 -9.42 6.20
N TRP A 131 12.54 -9.80 5.87
CA TRP A 131 13.16 -11.08 6.30
C TRP A 131 14.32 -10.69 7.24
N ARG A 132 14.66 -11.33 8.38
CA ARG A 132 14.44 -12.63 9.06
C ARG A 132 13.80 -12.39 10.46
N ARG A 133 13.09 -13.32 11.10
CA ARG A 133 13.56 -14.61 11.64
C ARG A 133 12.55 -15.74 11.40
N ARG A 134 13.06 -16.88 10.90
CA ARG A 134 12.50 -18.19 11.23
C ARG A 134 12.61 -18.31 12.76
N HIS A 135 11.53 -18.70 13.42
CA HIS A 135 11.64 -19.33 14.74
C HIS A 135 12.47 -20.59 14.61
#